data_AF-A7AMP6-F1
#
_entry.id   AF-A7AMP6-F1
#
_cell.length_a   1.000
_cell.length_b   1.000
_cell.length_c   1.000
_cell.angle_alpha   90.00
_cell.angle_beta   90.00
_cell.angle_gamma   90.00
#
_symmetry.space_group_name_H-M   'P 1'
#
loop_
_entity.id
_entity.type
_entity.pdbx_description
1 polymer ?
#
loop_
_entity_poly.entity_id
_entity_poly.type
_entity_poly.pdbx_seq_one_letter_code
_entity_poly.pdbx_strand_id
1 'polypeptide(L)'
;MQDVYDEISANALMCVLQKSYNDLYKSLFDQYAQQRLLLLPVAHILVNVHISRDFVECHILRETEIPNHYVNLKGQVVEITDRKVITGFGFKNHISANIIRDDKVHDLDSGVKVCVIDDYLMHEEPSCKDIFILDLSDPGHVVESWCQDSSAFNGLLYSALDRIKQSFVMVPGYENEFCSILCSHVDRAVEAYLKDRDEELKSSKNGMCEVTLNFAFNYLNEHLMTHLRRTYQKPEDMLQISLTSWPQEKLKHLATALQFNQYDSREESISVFILTLVAGGLPDAIANYALLDMYAAAKFCRHKINTQHLDTFKESLQFLLDQV
;
A
#
# COMPACT_ATOMS: atom_id res chain seq x y z
N MET A 1 30.96 4.45 22.27
CA MET A 1 30.96 5.62 21.36
C MET A 1 31.63 5.30 20.03
N GLN A 2 32.65 4.44 19.97
CA GLN A 2 33.26 3.98 18.71
C GLN A 2 32.27 3.20 17.81
N ASP A 3 31.54 2.23 18.37
CA ASP A 3 30.65 1.34 17.59
C ASP A 3 29.44 2.05 16.94
N VAL A 4 28.98 3.17 17.52
CA VAL A 4 27.80 3.92 17.04
C VAL A 4 28.15 4.82 15.84
N TYR A 5 29.39 5.34 15.82
CA TYR A 5 29.91 6.13 14.69
C TYR A 5 30.08 5.26 13.43
N ASP A 6 30.45 4.00 13.64
CA ASP A 6 30.63 3.01 12.58
C ASP A 6 29.29 2.66 11.90
N GLU A 7 28.18 2.55 12.64
CA GLU A 7 26.86 2.25 12.06
C GLU A 7 26.33 3.37 11.15
N ILE A 8 26.48 4.64 11.56
CA ILE A 8 26.01 5.79 10.77
C ILE A 8 26.88 5.98 9.54
N SER A 9 28.20 5.85 9.71
CA SER A 9 29.18 5.98 8.63
C SER A 9 29.07 4.83 7.62
N ALA A 10 28.67 3.64 8.08
CA ALA A 10 28.38 2.48 7.24
C ALA A 10 26.96 2.52 6.59
N ASN A 11 26.10 3.48 6.93
CA ASN A 11 24.79 3.61 6.31
C ASN A 11 24.94 3.86 4.79
N ALA A 12 24.16 3.15 3.97
CA ALA A 12 24.24 3.23 2.51
C ALA A 12 24.05 4.66 1.98
N LEU A 13 23.08 5.41 2.53
CA LEU A 13 22.84 6.80 2.14
C LEU A 13 24.02 7.71 2.53
N MET A 14 24.58 7.53 3.74
CA MET A 14 25.74 8.30 4.18
C MET A 14 26.98 8.01 3.31
N CYS A 15 27.23 6.75 3.00
CA CYS A 15 28.30 6.33 2.10
C CYS A 15 28.17 6.93 0.69
N VAL A 16 26.97 6.92 0.11
CA VAL A 16 26.70 7.50 -1.21
C VAL A 16 26.82 9.02 -1.17
N LEU A 17 26.32 9.67 -0.12
CA LEU A 17 26.45 11.10 0.08
C LEU A 17 27.93 11.53 0.16
N GLN A 18 28.77 10.82 0.90
CA GLN A 18 30.21 11.11 1.02
C GLN A 18 30.98 10.86 -0.28
N LYS A 19 30.70 9.74 -0.98
CA LYS A 19 31.49 9.31 -2.14
C LYS A 19 31.03 9.93 -3.47
N SER A 20 29.72 10.03 -3.67
CA SER A 20 29.11 10.40 -4.96
C SER A 20 28.56 11.82 -4.98
N TYR A 21 28.17 12.37 -3.83
CA TYR A 21 27.56 13.70 -3.71
C TYR A 21 28.28 14.57 -2.66
N ASN A 22 29.61 14.61 -2.75
CA ASN A 22 30.47 15.29 -1.80
C ASN A 22 30.20 16.81 -1.69
N ASP A 23 29.67 17.43 -2.76
CA ASP A 23 29.19 18.81 -2.73
C ASP A 23 28.02 18.98 -1.74
N LEU A 24 27.03 18.09 -1.79
CA LEU A 24 25.91 18.07 -0.85
C LEU A 24 26.38 17.73 0.57
N TYR A 25 27.28 16.75 0.72
CA TYR A 25 27.88 16.38 2.00
C TYR A 25 28.56 17.59 2.67
N LYS A 26 29.48 18.27 1.97
CA LYS A 26 30.15 19.47 2.48
C LYS A 26 29.17 20.57 2.84
N SER A 27 28.09 20.73 2.06
CA SER A 27 27.06 21.74 2.32
C SER A 27 26.25 21.48 3.60
N LEU A 28 26.26 20.27 4.15
CA LEU A 28 25.65 19.98 5.46
C LEU A 28 26.41 20.65 6.61
N PHE A 29 27.73 20.75 6.47
CA PHE A 29 28.65 21.26 7.49
C PHE A 29 29.05 22.72 7.29
N ASP A 30 28.51 23.37 6.26
CA ASP A 30 28.76 24.78 5.95
C ASP A 30 28.18 25.69 7.06
N GLN A 31 29.07 26.47 7.68
CA GLN A 31 28.76 27.33 8.83
C GLN A 31 27.76 28.45 8.52
N TYR A 32 27.54 28.76 7.24
CA TYR A 32 26.58 29.78 6.79
C TYR A 32 25.20 29.22 6.43
N ALA A 33 25.05 27.89 6.43
CA ALA A 33 23.76 27.27 6.16
C ALA A 33 22.88 27.26 7.43
N GLN A 34 21.59 27.57 7.28
CA GLN A 34 20.58 27.28 8.30
C GLN A 34 20.73 25.84 8.79
N GLN A 35 20.41 25.59 10.07
CA GLN A 35 20.57 24.27 10.69
C GLN A 35 19.97 23.19 9.78
N ARG A 36 20.83 22.27 9.36
CA ARG A 36 20.44 21.18 8.48
C ARG A 36 20.23 19.93 9.30
N LEU A 37 19.10 19.29 9.05
CA LEU A 37 18.74 18.00 9.61
C LEU A 37 18.90 16.96 8.50
N LEU A 38 19.68 15.92 8.76
CA LEU A 38 19.80 14.79 7.84
C LEU A 38 18.91 13.66 8.32
N LEU A 39 18.03 13.21 7.44
CA LEU A 39 17.25 12.00 7.65
C LEU A 39 17.98 10.81 7.05
N LEU A 40 18.27 9.79 7.86
CA LEU A 40 18.91 8.56 7.43
C LEU A 40 17.95 7.40 7.52
N PRO A 41 17.42 6.90 6.39
CA PRO A 41 16.69 5.65 6.36
C PRO A 41 17.60 4.50 6.83
N VAL A 42 17.04 3.55 7.56
CA VAL A 42 17.78 2.34 7.99
C VAL A 42 18.35 1.57 6.81
N ALA A 43 19.50 0.91 6.99
CA ALA A 43 20.22 0.32 5.85
C ALA A 43 19.43 -0.78 5.12
N HIS A 44 18.61 -1.55 5.83
CA HIS A 44 17.86 -2.68 5.24
C HIS A 44 16.71 -2.25 4.31
N ILE A 45 16.15 -1.05 4.49
CA ILE A 45 15.12 -0.51 3.58
C ILE A 45 15.71 0.15 2.33
N LEU A 46 17.02 0.40 2.32
CA LEU A 46 17.74 0.96 1.17
C LEU A 46 18.27 -0.12 0.21
N VAL A 47 18.01 -1.40 0.49
CA VAL A 47 18.39 -2.51 -0.40
C VAL A 47 17.62 -2.37 -1.70
N ASN A 48 18.33 -2.39 -2.85
CA ASN A 48 17.78 -2.20 -4.19
C ASN A 48 17.13 -0.83 -4.46
N VAL A 49 17.36 0.17 -3.59
CA VAL A 49 16.92 1.55 -3.84
C VAL A 49 17.98 2.30 -4.62
N HIS A 50 17.60 2.91 -5.74
CA HIS A 50 18.50 3.78 -6.49
C HIS A 50 18.65 5.13 -5.77
N ILE A 51 19.76 5.28 -5.03
CA ILE A 51 20.10 6.51 -4.30
C ILE A 51 20.59 7.58 -5.29
N SER A 52 19.65 8.23 -5.95
CA SER A 52 19.90 9.35 -6.86
C SER A 52 20.20 10.66 -6.11
N ARG A 53 20.64 11.68 -6.85
CA ARG A 53 20.79 13.03 -6.29
C ARG A 53 19.46 13.57 -5.76
N ASP A 54 18.36 13.36 -6.48
CA ASP A 54 17.02 13.78 -6.05
C ASP A 54 16.60 13.06 -4.76
N PHE A 55 16.90 11.76 -4.64
CA PHE A 55 16.66 10.99 -3.42
C PHE A 55 17.40 11.62 -2.24
N VAL A 56 18.69 11.91 -2.40
CA VAL A 56 19.51 12.53 -1.35
C VAL A 56 18.98 13.91 -0.97
N GLU A 57 18.62 14.74 -1.95
CA GLU A 57 18.08 16.09 -1.74
C GLU A 57 16.77 16.09 -0.94
N CYS A 58 15.96 15.04 -1.05
CA CYS A 58 14.73 14.88 -0.25
C CYS A 58 14.97 14.59 1.24
N HIS A 59 16.13 14.04 1.59
CA HIS A 59 16.49 13.63 2.95
C HIS A 59 17.33 14.67 3.70
N ILE A 60 17.71 15.75 3.03
CA ILE A 60 18.41 16.89 3.64
C ILE A 60 17.39 18.01 3.87
N LEU A 61 17.15 18.31 5.15
CA LEU A 61 16.13 19.24 5.59
C LEU A 61 16.73 20.53 6.14
N ARG A 62 15.99 21.62 5.99
CA ARG A 62 16.25 22.93 6.60
C ARG A 62 15.07 23.32 7.45
N GLU A 63 15.35 23.84 8.65
CA GLU A 63 14.31 24.38 9.51
C GLU A 63 13.59 25.57 8.85
N THR A 64 12.28 25.65 9.06
CA THR A 64 11.48 26.82 8.68
C THR A 64 11.20 27.69 9.90
N GLU A 65 10.59 28.86 9.68
CA GLU A 65 10.10 29.72 10.77
C GLU A 65 8.92 29.11 11.53
N ILE A 66 8.25 28.09 10.96
CA ILE A 66 7.16 27.37 11.61
C ILE A 66 7.76 26.22 12.44
N PRO A 67 7.49 26.16 13.75
CA PRO A 67 7.97 25.07 14.59
C PRO A 67 7.60 23.71 14.02
N ASN A 68 8.52 22.74 14.14
CA ASN A 68 8.34 21.36 13.67
C ASN A 68 8.16 21.19 12.16
N HIS A 69 8.25 22.26 11.37
CA HIS A 69 8.16 22.20 9.91
C HIS A 69 9.52 22.49 9.29
N TYR A 70 9.87 21.64 8.35
CA TYR A 70 11.13 21.65 7.65
C TYR A 70 10.88 21.67 6.14
N VAL A 71 11.84 22.16 5.38
CA VAL A 71 11.82 22.13 3.93
C VAL A 71 13.06 21.41 3.43
N ASN A 72 12.86 20.43 2.55
CA ASN A 72 13.99 19.72 1.93
C ASN A 72 14.63 20.55 0.80
N LEU A 73 15.74 20.07 0.24
CA LEU A 73 16.43 20.80 -0.85
C LEU A 73 15.62 20.88 -2.15
N LYS A 74 14.50 20.14 -2.26
CA LYS A 74 13.55 20.17 -3.38
C LYS A 74 12.39 21.15 -3.14
N GLY A 75 12.36 21.84 -2.00
CA GLY A 75 11.28 22.77 -1.66
C GLY A 75 10.01 22.09 -1.14
N GLN A 76 10.09 20.82 -0.73
CA GLN A 76 8.95 20.06 -0.20
C GLN A 76 8.94 20.14 1.33
N VAL A 77 7.75 20.20 1.90
CA VAL A 77 7.53 20.38 3.34
C VAL A 77 7.54 19.04 4.05
N VAL A 78 8.26 18.95 5.15
CA VAL A 78 8.32 17.80 6.04
C VAL A 78 7.97 18.27 7.46
N GLU A 79 6.96 17.66 8.05
CA GLU A 79 6.61 17.88 9.45
C GLU A 79 7.32 16.84 10.32
N ILE A 80 7.97 17.30 11.39
CA ILE A 80 8.67 16.44 12.33
C ILE A 80 8.11 16.67 13.74
N THR A 81 7.48 15.64 14.26
CA THR A 81 7.04 15.56 15.66
C THR A 81 8.08 14.80 16.48
N ASP A 82 7.90 14.74 17.81
CA ASP A 82 8.87 14.13 18.75
C ASP A 82 9.34 12.71 18.38
N ARG A 83 8.57 11.95 17.60
CA ARG A 83 8.93 10.59 17.16
C ARG A 83 8.61 10.26 15.72
N LYS A 84 8.15 11.21 14.91
CA LYS A 84 7.72 10.94 13.54
C LYS A 84 8.12 12.02 12.58
N VAL A 85 8.43 11.60 11.36
CA VAL A 85 8.63 12.42 10.18
C VAL A 85 7.45 12.16 9.25
N ILE A 86 6.76 13.22 8.83
CA ILE A 86 5.57 13.16 7.98
C ILE A 86 5.82 14.03 6.76
N THR A 87 5.65 13.46 5.57
CA THR A 87 5.72 14.24 4.33
C THR A 87 4.47 15.12 4.18
N GLY A 88 4.67 16.40 3.92
CA GLY A 88 3.62 17.38 3.70
C GLY A 88 3.58 17.89 2.26
N PHE A 89 3.29 19.19 2.12
CA PHE A 89 3.12 19.85 0.83
C PHE A 89 4.33 19.66 -0.11
N GLY A 90 4.07 19.30 -1.38
CA GLY A 90 5.09 19.11 -2.41
C GLY A 90 5.59 17.68 -2.58
N PHE A 91 5.27 16.77 -1.66
CA PHE A 91 5.47 15.33 -1.86
C PHE A 91 4.33 14.73 -2.68
N LYS A 92 4.66 13.71 -3.50
CA LYS A 92 3.67 12.95 -4.28
C LYS A 92 2.90 11.93 -3.44
N ASN A 93 3.59 11.32 -2.48
CA ASN A 93 3.07 10.28 -1.60
C ASN A 93 3.06 10.79 -0.17
N HIS A 94 2.04 10.39 0.61
CA HIS A 94 2.01 10.63 2.05
C HIS A 94 2.74 9.50 2.78
N ILE A 95 3.88 9.82 3.38
CA ILE A 95 4.77 8.92 4.11
C ILE A 95 4.84 9.38 5.55
N SER A 96 4.74 8.43 6.49
CA SER A 96 4.90 8.66 7.92
C SER A 96 5.95 7.69 8.45
N ALA A 97 7.17 8.17 8.63
CA ALA A 97 8.30 7.41 9.14
C ALA A 97 8.47 7.68 10.64
N ASN A 98 8.77 6.66 11.43
CA ASN A 98 9.14 6.80 12.83
C ASN A 98 10.62 7.14 12.95
N ILE A 99 10.93 8.05 13.87
CA ILE A 99 12.30 8.33 14.29
C ILE A 99 12.71 7.21 15.24
N ILE A 100 13.61 6.35 14.80
CA ILE A 100 14.15 5.25 15.61
C ILE A 100 15.18 5.80 16.58
N ARG A 101 16.01 6.73 16.11
CA ARG A 101 17.17 7.25 16.85
C ARG A 101 17.52 8.65 16.39
N ASP A 102 17.84 9.53 17.34
CA ASP A 102 18.48 10.82 17.08
C ASP A 102 19.97 10.70 17.35
N ASP A 103 20.79 11.18 16.43
CA ASP A 103 22.24 11.22 16.50
C ASP A 103 22.77 12.61 16.10
N LYS A 104 24.05 12.84 16.36
CA LYS A 104 24.79 14.00 15.86
C LYS A 104 26.07 13.53 15.20
N VAL A 105 26.24 13.91 13.94
CA VAL A 105 27.49 13.68 13.21
C VAL A 105 28.28 14.97 13.20
N HIS A 106 29.57 14.88 13.50
CA HIS A 106 30.48 16.01 13.52
C HIS A 106 31.51 15.82 12.41
N ASP A 107 31.71 16.87 11.61
CA ASP A 107 32.86 16.97 10.72
C ASP A 107 33.61 18.25 11.08
N LEU A 108 34.84 18.08 11.57
CA LEU A 108 35.68 19.14 12.14
C LEU A 108 34.97 19.92 13.28
N ASP A 109 34.45 21.12 12.99
CA ASP A 109 33.93 22.09 13.98
C ASP A 109 32.39 22.26 13.93
N SER A 110 31.69 21.64 12.97
CA SER A 110 30.24 21.76 12.81
C SER A 110 29.52 20.43 13.02
N GLY A 111 28.43 20.47 13.79
CA GLY A 111 27.61 19.31 14.10
C GLY A 111 26.28 19.35 13.35
N VAL A 112 25.95 18.27 12.65
CA VAL A 112 24.69 18.09 11.93
C VAL A 112 23.83 17.12 12.73
N LYS A 113 22.56 17.51 12.96
CA LYS A 113 21.59 16.60 13.58
C LYS A 113 21.19 15.55 12.56
N VAL A 114 21.21 14.29 12.97
CA VAL A 114 20.86 13.15 12.14
C VAL A 114 19.72 12.41 12.81
N CYS A 115 18.61 12.20 12.11
CA CYS A 115 17.53 11.33 12.58
C CYS A 115 17.54 10.06 11.75
N VAL A 116 17.72 8.92 12.41
CA VAL A 116 17.54 7.60 11.80
C VAL A 116 16.06 7.28 11.76
N ILE A 117 15.55 7.02 10.55
CA ILE A 117 14.12 6.77 10.29
C ILE A 117 13.91 5.35 9.75
N ASP A 118 12.76 4.77 10.07
CA ASP A 118 12.38 3.41 9.67
C ASP A 118 11.81 3.30 8.25
N ASP A 119 11.67 4.42 7.55
CA ASP A 119 11.21 4.51 6.15
C ASP A 119 11.86 5.71 5.44
N TYR A 120 11.86 5.77 4.10
CA TYR A 120 12.47 6.86 3.32
C TYR A 120 11.42 7.78 2.68
N LEU A 121 11.75 9.08 2.53
CA LEU A 121 10.77 10.11 2.13
C LEU A 121 10.46 10.18 0.65
N MET A 122 11.18 9.41 -0.17
CA MET A 122 10.97 9.34 -1.61
C MET A 122 10.77 7.89 -1.99
N HIS A 123 9.57 7.36 -1.79
CA HIS A 123 9.17 6.22 -2.60
C HIS A 123 9.16 6.66 -4.05
N GLU A 124 9.83 5.90 -4.91
CA GLU A 124 9.47 5.93 -6.31
C GLU A 124 7.94 5.80 -6.36
N GLU A 125 7.26 6.63 -7.16
CA GLU A 125 5.99 6.15 -7.73
C GLU A 125 6.28 4.72 -8.19
N PRO A 126 5.41 3.73 -7.98
CA PRO A 126 5.57 2.44 -8.64
C PRO A 126 5.64 2.71 -10.14
N SER A 127 6.86 2.94 -10.61
CA SER A 127 7.19 3.19 -11.98
C SER A 127 7.18 1.77 -12.52
N CYS A 128 6.32 1.59 -13.50
CA CYS A 128 5.99 0.29 -14.09
C CYS A 128 7.18 -0.27 -14.92
N LYS A 129 8.40 -0.22 -14.39
CA LYS A 129 9.70 -0.60 -14.97
C LYS A 129 10.67 -0.80 -13.78
N ASP A 130 11.10 -1.97 -13.33
CA ASP A 130 11.22 -3.27 -13.96
C ASP A 130 10.98 -4.36 -12.90
N ILE A 131 9.74 -4.82 -12.76
CA ILE A 131 9.45 -6.16 -12.25
C ILE A 131 8.45 -6.72 -13.24
N PHE A 132 8.95 -7.56 -14.15
CA PHE A 132 8.25 -8.38 -15.13
C PHE A 132 6.75 -8.11 -15.27
N ILE A 133 6.33 -7.66 -16.47
CA ILE A 133 4.96 -7.69 -17.03
C ILE A 133 4.03 -8.61 -16.21
N LEU A 134 3.58 -8.10 -15.07
CA LEU A 134 2.39 -8.53 -14.39
C LEU A 134 1.39 -7.60 -15.01
N ASP A 135 0.89 -8.01 -16.16
CA ASP A 135 -0.24 -7.34 -16.74
C ASP A 135 -1.39 -7.51 -15.74
N LEU A 136 -1.55 -6.55 -14.83
CA LEU A 136 -2.68 -6.50 -13.91
C LEU A 136 -4.00 -6.34 -14.68
N SER A 137 -3.95 -6.11 -16.01
CA SER A 137 -5.13 -6.22 -16.85
C SER A 137 -5.54 -7.67 -17.15
N ASP A 138 -4.64 -8.66 -16.96
CA ASP A 138 -4.96 -10.10 -17.00
C ASP A 138 -4.23 -10.93 -15.91
N PRO A 139 -4.67 -10.84 -14.64
CA PRO A 139 -4.19 -11.70 -13.56
C PRO A 139 -4.35 -13.20 -13.84
N GLY A 140 -5.30 -13.58 -14.71
CA GLY A 140 -5.56 -14.96 -15.09
C GLY A 140 -4.39 -15.56 -15.86
N HIS A 141 -4.01 -14.91 -16.95
CA HIS A 141 -2.91 -15.37 -17.81
C HIS A 141 -1.59 -15.50 -17.04
N VAL A 142 -1.30 -14.54 -16.15
CA VAL A 142 -0.08 -14.59 -15.31
C VAL A 142 -0.07 -15.83 -14.42
N VAL A 143 -1.14 -16.04 -13.66
CA VAL A 143 -1.19 -17.14 -12.68
C VAL A 143 -1.19 -18.49 -13.40
N GLU A 144 -1.81 -18.57 -14.58
CA GLU A 144 -1.74 -19.75 -15.45
C GLU A 144 -0.31 -20.02 -15.93
N SER A 145 0.47 -18.99 -16.30
CA SER A 145 1.89 -19.15 -16.61
C SER A 145 2.66 -19.74 -15.43
N TRP A 146 2.47 -19.22 -14.22
CA TRP A 146 3.13 -19.77 -13.02
C TRP A 146 2.71 -21.21 -12.71
N CYS A 147 1.46 -21.56 -13.02
CA CYS A 147 0.97 -22.93 -12.88
C CYS A 147 1.59 -23.90 -13.89
N GLN A 148 1.95 -23.42 -15.08
CA GLN A 148 2.70 -24.20 -16.08
C GLN A 148 4.16 -24.34 -15.69
N ASP A 149 4.75 -23.26 -15.16
CA ASP A 149 6.16 -23.20 -14.77
C ASP A 149 6.48 -23.95 -13.47
N SER A 150 5.50 -24.14 -12.58
CA SER A 150 5.67 -24.82 -11.30
C SER A 150 4.47 -25.71 -10.94
N SER A 151 4.68 -27.02 -11.03
CA SER A 151 3.69 -28.02 -10.60
C SER A 151 3.38 -27.96 -9.11
N ALA A 152 4.35 -27.54 -8.29
CA ALA A 152 4.16 -27.36 -6.84
C ALA A 152 3.24 -26.17 -6.54
N PHE A 153 3.43 -25.03 -7.22
CA PHE A 153 2.55 -23.87 -7.13
C PHE A 153 1.12 -24.23 -7.55
N ASN A 154 0.98 -24.84 -8.74
CA ASN A 154 -0.29 -25.28 -9.30
C ASN A 154 -1.04 -26.20 -8.34
N GLY A 155 -0.37 -27.26 -7.87
CA GLY A 155 -0.95 -28.26 -6.98
C GLY A 155 -1.42 -27.64 -5.65
N LEU A 156 -0.64 -26.74 -5.05
CA LEU A 156 -1.04 -26.07 -3.80
C LEU A 156 -2.18 -25.08 -3.99
N LEU A 157 -2.18 -24.31 -5.08
CA LEU A 157 -3.20 -23.31 -5.36
C LEU A 157 -4.55 -23.97 -5.68
N TYR A 158 -4.63 -24.79 -6.72
CA TYR A 158 -5.91 -25.37 -7.16
C TYR A 158 -6.49 -26.35 -6.14
N SER A 159 -5.66 -27.14 -5.45
CA SER A 159 -6.18 -28.02 -4.39
C SER A 159 -6.82 -27.24 -3.24
N ALA A 160 -6.28 -26.07 -2.89
CA ALA A 160 -6.87 -25.19 -1.89
C ALA A 160 -8.18 -24.56 -2.40
N LEU A 161 -8.18 -24.01 -3.62
CA LEU A 161 -9.36 -23.37 -4.22
C LEU A 161 -10.51 -24.36 -4.43
N ASP A 162 -10.24 -25.55 -4.94
CA ASP A 162 -11.27 -26.57 -5.15
C ASP A 162 -11.81 -27.10 -3.82
N ARG A 163 -10.95 -27.28 -2.82
CA ARG A 163 -11.40 -27.63 -1.46
C ARG A 163 -12.30 -26.54 -0.88
N ILE A 164 -11.95 -25.28 -1.06
CA ILE A 164 -12.78 -24.16 -0.61
C ILE A 164 -14.15 -24.21 -1.29
N LYS A 165 -14.17 -24.36 -2.63
CA LYS A 165 -15.39 -24.45 -3.43
C LYS A 165 -16.30 -25.62 -3.04
N GLN A 166 -15.72 -26.74 -2.60
CA GLN A 166 -16.47 -27.96 -2.25
C GLN A 166 -16.91 -28.02 -0.79
N SER A 167 -16.14 -27.45 0.14
CA SER A 167 -16.27 -27.77 1.56
C SER A 167 -16.33 -26.56 2.49
N PHE A 168 -15.99 -25.36 2.02
CA PHE A 168 -15.95 -24.20 2.89
C PHE A 168 -17.33 -23.59 3.07
N VAL A 169 -17.74 -23.44 4.32
CA VAL A 169 -18.94 -22.70 4.69
C VAL A 169 -18.50 -21.34 5.19
N MET A 170 -18.85 -20.30 4.45
CA MET A 170 -18.69 -18.93 4.92
C MET A 170 -19.74 -18.64 6.00
N VAL A 171 -19.32 -18.02 7.09
CA VAL A 171 -20.19 -17.63 8.19
C VAL A 171 -20.37 -16.12 8.13
N PRO A 172 -21.61 -15.60 8.17
CA PRO A 172 -21.86 -14.17 8.15
C PRO A 172 -21.14 -13.47 9.32
N GLY A 173 -20.44 -12.38 9.05
CA GLY A 173 -19.64 -11.62 10.02
C GLY A 173 -18.22 -12.15 10.24
N TYR A 174 -17.83 -13.25 9.57
CA TYR A 174 -16.49 -13.85 9.62
C TYR A 174 -15.80 -13.87 8.25
N GLU A 175 -16.18 -12.93 7.39
CA GLU A 175 -15.68 -12.80 6.03
C GLU A 175 -14.15 -12.52 6.02
N ASN A 176 -13.65 -11.80 7.03
CA ASN A 176 -12.23 -11.49 7.20
C ASN A 176 -11.40 -12.73 7.60
N GLU A 177 -11.98 -13.65 8.37
CA GLU A 177 -11.37 -14.93 8.72
C GLU A 177 -11.27 -15.82 7.48
N PHE A 178 -12.30 -15.85 6.63
CA PHE A 178 -12.21 -16.51 5.33
C PHE A 178 -11.10 -15.91 4.47
N CYS A 179 -11.04 -14.57 4.36
CA CYS A 179 -9.98 -13.89 3.62
C CYS A 179 -8.58 -14.22 4.17
N SER A 180 -8.43 -14.32 5.49
CA SER A 180 -7.17 -14.71 6.15
C SER A 180 -6.75 -16.14 5.80
N ILE A 181 -7.70 -17.08 5.75
CA ILE A 181 -7.46 -18.46 5.32
C ILE A 181 -7.02 -18.48 3.85
N LEU A 182 -7.71 -17.73 2.99
CA LEU A 182 -7.37 -17.63 1.57
C LEU A 182 -5.97 -17.03 1.39
N CYS A 183 -5.63 -15.96 2.11
CA CYS A 183 -4.30 -15.36 2.12
C CYS A 183 -3.22 -16.38 2.52
N SER A 184 -3.48 -17.22 3.52
CA SER A 184 -2.54 -18.26 3.94
C SER A 184 -2.30 -19.32 2.84
N HIS A 185 -3.34 -19.71 2.11
CA HIS A 185 -3.20 -20.64 0.98
C HIS A 185 -2.41 -20.02 -0.18
N VAL A 186 -2.69 -18.76 -0.50
CA VAL A 186 -1.96 -18.00 -1.53
C VAL A 186 -0.48 -17.85 -1.14
N ASP A 187 -0.19 -17.47 0.10
CA ASP A 187 1.18 -17.31 0.61
C ASP A 187 1.98 -18.60 0.44
N ARG A 188 1.40 -19.73 0.83
CA ARG A 188 2.03 -21.05 0.70
C ARG A 188 2.26 -21.47 -0.75
N ALA A 189 1.34 -21.15 -1.65
CA ALA A 189 1.52 -21.43 -3.07
C ALA A 189 2.68 -20.61 -3.62
N VAL A 190 2.68 -19.28 -3.39
CA VAL A 190 3.73 -18.37 -3.85
C VAL A 190 5.10 -18.73 -3.25
N GLU A 191 5.17 -19.11 -1.97
CA GLU A 191 6.41 -19.61 -1.36
C GLU A 191 6.95 -20.85 -2.07
N ALA A 192 6.08 -21.78 -2.47
CA ALA A 192 6.48 -22.96 -3.22
C ALA A 192 6.99 -22.61 -4.63
N TYR A 193 6.44 -21.55 -5.25
CA TYR A 193 6.96 -21.03 -6.51
C TYR A 193 8.36 -20.40 -6.36
N LEU A 194 8.58 -19.67 -5.27
CA LEU A 194 9.79 -18.90 -5.02
C LEU A 194 10.95 -19.70 -4.42
N LYS A 195 10.70 -20.92 -3.92
CA LYS A 195 11.67 -21.72 -3.16
C LYS A 195 13.02 -21.88 -3.85
N ASP A 196 13.02 -22.15 -5.15
CA ASP A 196 14.21 -22.41 -5.97
C ASP A 196 14.51 -21.26 -6.95
N ARG A 197 13.97 -20.07 -6.68
CA ARG A 197 14.15 -18.87 -7.51
C ARG A 197 15.20 -17.94 -6.89
N ASP A 198 15.64 -16.98 -7.69
CA ASP A 198 16.59 -15.94 -7.33
C ASP A 198 16.04 -15.00 -6.24
N GLU A 199 16.94 -14.40 -5.46
CA GLU A 199 16.61 -13.50 -4.36
C GLU A 199 15.87 -12.23 -4.83
N GLU A 200 16.11 -11.82 -6.08
CA GLU A 200 15.39 -10.73 -6.74
C GLU A 200 13.90 -11.06 -6.88
N LEU A 201 13.55 -12.25 -7.38
CA LEU A 201 12.16 -12.67 -7.49
C LEU A 201 11.52 -12.89 -6.12
N LYS A 202 12.29 -13.36 -5.12
CA LYS A 202 11.81 -13.48 -3.73
C LYS A 202 11.42 -12.13 -3.13
N SER A 203 12.11 -11.05 -3.49
CA SER A 203 11.74 -9.69 -3.04
C SER A 203 10.36 -9.25 -3.56
N SER A 204 9.90 -9.84 -4.67
CA SER A 204 8.58 -9.57 -5.28
C SER A 204 7.44 -10.40 -4.69
N LYS A 205 7.69 -11.19 -3.65
CA LYS A 205 6.70 -12.11 -3.03
C LYS A 205 5.34 -11.46 -2.78
N ASN A 206 5.31 -10.26 -2.21
CA ASN A 206 4.05 -9.59 -1.88
C ASN A 206 3.23 -9.24 -3.13
N GLY A 207 3.87 -8.81 -4.22
CA GLY A 207 3.17 -8.54 -5.48
C GLY A 207 2.66 -9.81 -6.14
N MET A 208 3.41 -10.91 -6.06
CA MET A 208 2.96 -12.22 -6.53
C MET A 208 1.77 -12.75 -5.73
N CYS A 209 1.79 -12.57 -4.41
CA CYS A 209 0.65 -12.88 -3.54
C CYS A 209 -0.58 -12.06 -3.91
N GLU A 210 -0.43 -10.77 -4.21
CA GLU A 210 -1.54 -9.92 -4.63
C GLU A 210 -2.20 -10.41 -5.94
N VAL A 211 -1.40 -10.69 -6.97
CA VAL A 211 -1.91 -11.19 -8.26
C VAL A 211 -2.59 -12.55 -8.11
N THR A 212 -1.96 -13.45 -7.35
CA THR A 212 -2.52 -14.78 -7.06
C THR A 212 -3.81 -14.68 -6.24
N LEU A 213 -3.89 -13.73 -5.30
CA LEU A 213 -5.09 -13.50 -4.50
C LEU A 213 -6.23 -12.94 -5.35
N ASN A 214 -5.96 -12.00 -6.26
CA ASN A 214 -6.96 -11.46 -7.19
C ASN A 214 -7.52 -12.57 -8.10
N PHE A 215 -6.64 -13.43 -8.63
CA PHE A 215 -7.05 -14.63 -9.37
C PHE A 215 -7.92 -15.56 -8.52
N ALA A 216 -7.51 -15.83 -7.28
CA ALA A 216 -8.25 -16.71 -6.36
C ALA A 216 -9.67 -16.20 -6.06
N PHE A 217 -9.83 -14.90 -5.82
CA PHE A 217 -11.15 -14.29 -5.63
C PHE A 217 -12.01 -14.40 -6.89
N ASN A 218 -11.44 -14.17 -8.08
CA ASN A 218 -12.16 -14.35 -9.34
C ASN A 218 -12.59 -15.81 -9.56
N TYR A 219 -11.69 -16.78 -9.31
CA TYR A 219 -11.99 -18.21 -9.43
C TYR A 219 -13.13 -18.66 -8.51
N LEU A 220 -13.20 -18.07 -7.31
CA LEU A 220 -14.22 -18.37 -6.31
C LEU A 220 -15.46 -17.48 -6.43
N ASN A 221 -15.48 -16.48 -7.31
CA ASN A 221 -16.47 -15.40 -7.31
C ASN A 221 -17.92 -15.91 -7.36
N GLU A 222 -18.24 -16.83 -8.27
CA GLU A 222 -19.59 -17.41 -8.36
C GLU A 222 -20.04 -18.05 -7.04
N HIS A 223 -19.14 -18.77 -6.37
CA HIS A 223 -19.43 -19.44 -5.10
C HIS A 223 -19.60 -18.41 -3.97
N LEU A 224 -18.68 -17.44 -3.89
CA LEU A 224 -18.70 -16.38 -2.88
C LEU A 224 -19.95 -15.50 -3.04
N MET A 225 -20.23 -15.00 -4.24
CA MET A 225 -21.40 -14.17 -4.51
C MET A 225 -22.70 -14.93 -4.29
N THR A 226 -22.78 -16.21 -4.63
CA THR A 226 -23.97 -17.02 -4.31
C THR A 226 -24.20 -17.10 -2.80
N HIS A 227 -23.13 -17.25 -2.02
CA HIS A 227 -23.22 -17.27 -0.56
C HIS A 227 -23.61 -15.90 0.00
N LEU A 228 -22.89 -14.84 -0.38
CA LEU A 228 -23.12 -13.48 0.11
C LEU A 228 -24.53 -13.00 -0.23
N ARG A 229 -25.01 -13.22 -1.45
CA ARG A 229 -26.41 -12.91 -1.84
C ARG A 229 -27.41 -13.62 -0.96
N ARG A 230 -27.23 -14.92 -0.70
CA ARG A 230 -28.15 -15.67 0.20
C ARG A 230 -28.11 -15.12 1.63
N THR A 231 -26.93 -14.76 2.10
CA THR A 231 -26.71 -14.23 3.45
C THR A 231 -27.32 -12.85 3.61
N TYR A 232 -27.17 -11.98 2.61
CA TYR A 232 -27.66 -10.60 2.62
C TYR A 232 -28.97 -10.42 1.85
N GLN A 233 -29.65 -11.50 1.44
CA GLN A 233 -30.88 -11.44 0.63
C GLN A 233 -31.94 -10.52 1.23
N LYS A 234 -32.16 -10.61 2.55
CA LYS A 234 -33.17 -9.77 3.23
C LYS A 234 -32.86 -8.27 3.17
N PRO A 235 -31.65 -7.80 3.56
CA PRO A 235 -31.32 -6.39 3.40
C PRO A 235 -31.04 -5.97 1.93
N GLU A 236 -30.78 -6.90 1.01
CA GLU A 236 -30.68 -6.64 -0.43
C GLU A 236 -32.03 -6.56 -1.16
N ASP A 237 -33.06 -7.30 -0.74
CA ASP A 237 -34.41 -7.19 -1.29
C ASP A 237 -34.99 -5.77 -1.10
N MET A 238 -34.42 -4.99 -0.17
CA MET A 238 -34.71 -3.58 0.07
C MET A 238 -33.96 -2.63 -0.88
N LEU A 239 -32.90 -3.11 -1.56
CA LEU A 239 -31.94 -2.33 -2.34
C LEU A 239 -31.64 -3.07 -3.67
N GLN A 240 -32.42 -2.82 -4.72
CA GLN A 240 -32.31 -3.55 -6.01
C GLN A 240 -30.97 -3.25 -6.78
N ILE A 241 -30.44 -4.22 -7.58
CA ILE A 241 -30.01 -4.11 -9.05
C ILE A 241 -28.57 -4.57 -9.48
N SER A 242 -28.23 -5.68 -10.21
CA SER A 242 -26.83 -6.22 -10.63
C SER A 242 -25.73 -5.34 -11.33
N LEU A 243 -24.44 -5.83 -11.38
CA LEU A 243 -23.26 -5.63 -12.28
C LEU A 243 -21.80 -5.88 -11.71
N THR A 244 -21.01 -6.69 -12.46
CA THR A 244 -19.56 -7.07 -12.42
C THR A 244 -19.04 -8.11 -11.39
N SER A 245 -17.93 -8.82 -11.67
CA SER A 245 -17.37 -9.94 -10.86
C SER A 245 -15.97 -9.73 -10.27
N TRP A 246 -15.18 -8.76 -10.75
CA TRP A 246 -13.78 -8.57 -10.34
C TRP A 246 -13.66 -7.52 -9.22
N PRO A 247 -13.06 -7.83 -8.05
CA PRO A 247 -12.95 -6.89 -6.93
C PRO A 247 -12.15 -5.61 -7.26
N GLN A 248 -11.02 -5.73 -7.96
CA GLN A 248 -10.20 -4.57 -8.34
C GLN A 248 -10.93 -3.63 -9.31
N GLU A 249 -11.63 -4.18 -10.32
CA GLU A 249 -12.44 -3.38 -11.23
C GLU A 249 -13.64 -2.74 -10.51
N LYS A 250 -14.24 -3.43 -9.53
CA LYS A 250 -15.27 -2.84 -8.65
C LYS A 250 -14.72 -1.65 -7.85
N LEU A 251 -13.51 -1.75 -7.27
CA LEU A 251 -12.86 -0.64 -6.57
C LEU A 251 -12.54 0.53 -7.51
N LYS A 252 -12.07 0.23 -8.73
CA LYS A 252 -11.80 1.24 -9.75
C LYS A 252 -13.07 1.95 -10.20
N HIS A 253 -14.15 1.20 -10.44
CA HIS A 253 -15.46 1.77 -10.76
C HIS A 253 -16.01 2.62 -9.61
N LEU A 254 -15.85 2.17 -8.35
CA LEU A 254 -16.21 2.93 -7.17
C LEU A 254 -15.41 4.24 -7.09
N ALA A 255 -14.08 4.17 -7.20
CA ALA A 255 -13.22 5.35 -7.18
C ALA A 255 -13.55 6.32 -8.33
N THR A 256 -13.86 5.79 -9.51
CA THR A 256 -14.26 6.56 -10.69
C THR A 256 -15.61 7.24 -10.46
N ALA A 257 -16.62 6.51 -10.02
CA ALA A 257 -17.95 7.04 -9.68
C ALA A 257 -17.86 8.13 -8.61
N LEU A 258 -16.91 7.99 -7.68
CA LEU A 258 -16.69 9.00 -6.67
C LEU A 258 -15.98 10.25 -7.26
N GLN A 259 -14.91 10.07 -8.04
CA GLN A 259 -14.19 11.19 -8.68
C GLN A 259 -15.02 12.00 -9.68
N PHE A 260 -15.95 11.37 -10.41
CA PHE A 260 -16.80 12.06 -11.39
C PHE A 260 -17.78 13.06 -10.77
N ASN A 261 -18.09 12.91 -9.50
CA ASN A 261 -19.12 13.68 -8.82
C ASN A 261 -18.60 14.97 -8.13
N GLN A 262 -17.31 15.29 -8.26
CA GLN A 262 -16.67 16.56 -7.85
C GLN A 262 -17.30 17.22 -6.61
N TYR A 263 -17.17 16.60 -5.45
CA TYR A 263 -17.75 17.10 -4.20
C TYR A 263 -16.74 17.91 -3.39
N ASP A 264 -17.25 18.94 -2.73
CA ASP A 264 -16.45 19.86 -1.91
C ASP A 264 -16.31 19.38 -0.45
N SER A 265 -17.09 18.37 -0.05
CA SER A 265 -17.07 17.82 1.31
C SER A 265 -17.41 16.33 1.41
N ARG A 266 -17.03 15.70 2.53
CA ARG A 266 -17.34 14.28 2.82
C ARG A 266 -18.85 14.02 2.90
N GLU A 267 -19.60 14.91 3.53
CA GLU A 267 -21.07 14.78 3.66
C GLU A 267 -21.78 14.85 2.29
N GLU A 268 -21.28 15.71 1.41
CA GLU A 268 -21.75 15.82 0.03
C GLU A 268 -21.40 14.56 -0.78
N SER A 269 -20.19 14.01 -0.59
CA SER A 269 -19.80 12.75 -1.22
C SER A 269 -20.71 11.58 -0.84
N ILE A 270 -21.07 11.46 0.44
CA ILE A 270 -21.99 10.43 0.94
C ILE A 270 -23.39 10.65 0.35
N SER A 271 -23.87 11.89 0.31
CA SER A 271 -25.20 12.24 -0.21
C SER A 271 -25.35 11.95 -1.71
N VAL A 272 -24.34 12.33 -2.50
CA VAL A 272 -24.30 12.06 -3.95
C VAL A 272 -24.14 10.56 -4.22
N PHE A 273 -23.38 9.86 -3.37
CA PHE A 273 -23.20 8.42 -3.51
C PHE A 273 -24.48 7.65 -3.13
N ILE A 274 -25.21 8.07 -2.09
CA ILE A 274 -26.56 7.57 -1.78
C ILE A 274 -27.48 7.77 -2.99
N LEU A 275 -27.48 8.95 -3.60
CA LEU A 275 -28.28 9.22 -4.81
C LEU A 275 -27.85 8.30 -5.96
N THR A 276 -26.56 8.04 -6.12
CA THR A 276 -26.02 7.14 -7.16
C THR A 276 -26.43 5.68 -6.89
N LEU A 277 -26.44 5.23 -5.63
CA LEU A 277 -26.89 3.89 -5.26
C LEU A 277 -28.40 3.72 -5.52
N VAL A 278 -29.21 4.71 -5.14
CA VAL A 278 -30.68 4.67 -5.27
C VAL A 278 -31.14 4.90 -6.71
N ALA A 279 -30.59 5.88 -7.41
CA ALA A 279 -31.00 6.25 -8.77
C ALA A 279 -30.24 5.45 -9.86
N GLY A 280 -28.97 5.13 -9.61
CA GLY A 280 -28.14 4.35 -10.53
C GLY A 280 -28.37 2.85 -10.42
N GLY A 281 -28.90 2.37 -9.30
CA GLY A 281 -29.24 0.98 -9.12
C GLY A 281 -28.02 0.08 -9.10
N LEU A 282 -27.26 0.11 -8.01
CA LEU A 282 -26.12 -0.79 -7.84
C LEU A 282 -26.58 -2.06 -7.10
N PRO A 283 -26.10 -3.25 -7.48
CA PRO A 283 -26.72 -4.48 -6.95
C PRO A 283 -26.15 -4.86 -5.69
N ASP A 284 -26.87 -5.79 -5.07
CA ASP A 284 -26.26 -6.73 -4.16
C ASP A 284 -25.29 -5.94 -3.27
N ALA A 285 -25.70 -4.71 -2.90
CA ALA A 285 -24.74 -3.61 -2.72
C ALA A 285 -23.94 -3.89 -1.46
N ILE A 286 -24.61 -4.59 -0.55
CA ILE A 286 -24.11 -5.20 0.66
C ILE A 286 -23.17 -6.37 0.34
N ALA A 287 -23.55 -7.33 -0.53
CA ALA A 287 -22.64 -8.41 -0.92
C ALA A 287 -21.38 -7.90 -1.67
N ASN A 288 -21.52 -6.88 -2.52
CA ASN A 288 -20.42 -6.24 -3.21
C ASN A 288 -19.54 -5.46 -2.25
N TYR A 289 -20.13 -4.72 -1.32
CA TYR A 289 -19.38 -4.08 -0.24
C TYR A 289 -18.63 -5.12 0.60
N ALA A 290 -19.27 -6.22 1.00
CA ALA A 290 -18.62 -7.28 1.78
C ALA A 290 -17.46 -7.95 1.01
N LEU A 291 -17.62 -8.21 -0.30
CA LEU A 291 -16.54 -8.71 -1.16
C LEU A 291 -15.37 -7.73 -1.23
N LEU A 292 -15.66 -6.43 -1.39
CA LEU A 292 -14.65 -5.39 -1.46
C LEU A 292 -13.94 -5.15 -0.12
N ASP A 293 -14.68 -5.18 0.99
CA ASP A 293 -14.16 -5.02 2.34
C ASP A 293 -13.24 -6.20 2.70
N MET A 294 -13.64 -7.44 2.38
CA MET A 294 -12.77 -8.62 2.47
C MET A 294 -11.47 -8.44 1.69
N TYR A 295 -11.57 -8.00 0.44
CA TYR A 295 -10.41 -7.82 -0.42
C TYR A 295 -9.50 -6.70 0.09
N ALA A 296 -10.07 -5.60 0.58
CA ALA A 296 -9.35 -4.47 1.12
C ALA A 296 -8.67 -4.78 2.46
N ALA A 297 -9.30 -5.63 3.29
CA ALA A 297 -8.74 -6.11 4.54
C ALA A 297 -7.62 -7.16 4.34
N ALA A 298 -7.45 -7.69 3.13
CA ALA A 298 -6.42 -8.69 2.84
C ALA A 298 -5.01 -8.15 3.13
N LYS A 299 -4.20 -8.96 3.82
CA LYS A 299 -2.83 -8.60 4.26
C LYS A 299 -1.96 -8.02 3.13
N PHE A 300 -2.09 -8.54 1.91
CA PHE A 300 -1.28 -8.13 0.76
C PHE A 300 -1.77 -6.84 0.10
N CYS A 301 -3.04 -6.48 0.28
CA CYS A 301 -3.69 -5.37 -0.44
C CYS A 301 -3.87 -4.12 0.44
N ARG A 302 -3.84 -4.28 1.76
CA ARG A 302 -4.19 -3.25 2.77
C ARG A 302 -3.44 -1.93 2.62
N HIS A 303 -2.21 -1.94 2.11
CA HIS A 303 -1.37 -0.75 1.97
C HIS A 303 -1.62 0.04 0.67
N LYS A 304 -2.33 -0.54 -0.30
CA LYS A 304 -2.53 0.05 -1.63
C LYS A 304 -3.96 0.55 -1.87
N ILE A 305 -4.92 0.05 -1.09
CA ILE A 305 -6.33 0.39 -1.26
C ILE A 305 -6.66 1.60 -0.41
N ASN A 306 -7.08 2.69 -1.07
CA ASN A 306 -7.63 3.83 -0.38
C ASN A 306 -8.99 3.44 0.22
N THR A 307 -9.04 3.27 1.54
CA THR A 307 -10.26 2.88 2.26
C THR A 307 -11.28 4.01 2.34
N GLN A 308 -10.89 5.26 2.10
CA GLN A 308 -11.80 6.41 2.18
C GLN A 308 -13.04 6.24 1.29
N HIS A 309 -12.86 5.66 0.09
CA HIS A 309 -13.96 5.37 -0.83
C HIS A 309 -14.86 4.21 -0.37
N LEU A 310 -14.27 3.21 0.31
CA LEU A 310 -15.01 2.11 0.93
C LEU A 310 -15.77 2.57 2.17
N ASP A 311 -15.19 3.48 2.95
CA ASP A 311 -15.83 4.10 4.11
C ASP A 311 -17.03 4.95 3.68
N THR A 312 -16.90 5.72 2.59
CA THR A 312 -18.03 6.43 1.98
C THR A 312 -19.12 5.46 1.51
N PHE A 313 -18.77 4.34 0.85
CA PHE A 313 -19.75 3.33 0.44
C PHE A 313 -20.45 2.71 1.66
N LYS A 314 -19.70 2.36 2.71
CA LYS A 314 -20.24 1.83 3.95
C LYS A 314 -21.21 2.79 4.62
N GLU A 315 -20.83 4.06 4.75
CA GLU A 315 -21.66 5.10 5.38
C GLU A 315 -22.94 5.36 4.57
N SER A 316 -22.86 5.37 3.24
CA SER A 316 -24.03 5.46 2.37
C SER A 316 -24.98 4.26 2.50
N LEU A 317 -24.44 3.04 2.59
CA LEU A 317 -25.25 1.83 2.82
C LEU A 317 -25.90 1.85 4.21
N GLN A 318 -25.15 2.22 5.25
CA GLN A 318 -25.66 2.32 6.61
C GLN A 318 -26.81 3.32 6.70
N PHE A 319 -26.66 4.50 6.09
CA PHE A 319 -27.72 5.49 6.03
C PHE A 319 -29.00 4.90 5.40
N LEU A 320 -28.89 4.23 4.26
CA LEU A 320 -30.04 3.63 3.58
C LEU A 320 -30.71 2.54 4.42
N LEU A 321 -29.94 1.73 5.13
CA LEU A 321 -30.45 0.70 6.03
C LEU A 321 -31.13 1.28 7.27
N ASP A 322 -30.67 2.43 7.77
CA ASP A 322 -31.23 3.10 8.95
C ASP A 322 -32.55 3.84 8.65
N GLN A 323 -32.89 4.09 7.37
CA GLN A 323 -34.13 4.76 6.97
C GLN A 323 -35.34 3.81 6.79
N VAL A 324 -35.18 2.51 7.04
CA VAL A 324 -36.19 1.46 6.79
C VAL A 324 -36.64 0.79 8.08
#